data_AF-A0A6P0NU86-F1
#
_entry.id   AF-A0A6P0NU86-F1
#
_cell.length_a   1.000
_cell.length_b   1.000
_cell.length_c   1.000
_cell.angle_alpha   90.00
_cell.angle_beta   90.00
_cell.angle_gamma   90.00
#
_symmetry.space_group_name_H-M   'P 1'
#
loop_
_entity.id
_entity.type
_entity.pdbx_description
1 polymer ?
#
loop_
_entity_poly.entity_id
_entity_poly.type
_entity_poly.pdbx_seq_one_letter_code
_entity_poly.pdbx_strand_id
1 'polypeptide(L)'
;MPPNAVNWLNSDNHTNFLNRETLMTINSTMSIPVYQKEDEEIYLNQMRTIEFPNNPNGDKPRYLISIKQPIIFTSSANSKLAKECLSYLIQTDNLGLYIKGSKGRYFPLKKETGDRRQPTPNPSQEGKTGGKLHGDSQRPAAPRLRSPK
;
A
#
# COMPACT_ATOMS: atom_id res chain seq x y z
N MET A 1 12.56 -21.55 4.12
CA MET A 1 11.80 -20.76 5.12
C MET A 1 12.52 -20.86 6.44
N PRO A 2 12.74 -19.76 7.18
CA PRO A 2 13.36 -19.81 8.50
C PRO A 2 12.61 -20.77 9.44
N PRO A 3 13.28 -21.63 10.22
CA PRO A 3 12.61 -22.60 11.08
C PRO A 3 11.64 -21.98 12.09
N ASN A 4 11.92 -20.76 12.57
CA ASN A 4 11.08 -20.03 13.51
C ASN A 4 9.90 -19.29 12.84
N ALA A 5 9.74 -19.36 11.51
CA ALA A 5 8.69 -18.64 10.80
C ALA A 5 7.26 -19.06 11.19
N VAL A 6 7.10 -20.26 11.74
CA VAL A 6 5.81 -20.74 12.29
C VAL A 6 5.35 -19.97 13.52
N ASN A 7 6.27 -19.25 14.19
CA ASN A 7 5.99 -18.46 15.38
C ASN A 7 5.94 -16.95 15.08
N TRP A 8 6.04 -16.56 13.81
CA TRP A 8 6.01 -15.17 13.41
C TRP A 8 4.62 -14.56 13.57
N LEU A 9 4.59 -13.34 14.09
CA LEU A 9 3.44 -12.46 14.03
C LEU A 9 3.30 -11.85 12.62
N ASN A 10 2.13 -11.27 12.34
CA ASN A 10 1.82 -10.70 11.02
C ASN A 10 2.83 -9.64 10.54
N SER A 11 3.51 -8.91 11.43
CA SER A 11 4.53 -7.91 11.09
C SER A 11 5.93 -8.49 10.89
N ASP A 12 6.19 -9.68 11.43
CA ASP A 12 7.55 -10.22 11.48
C ASP A 12 8.04 -10.62 10.09
N ASN A 13 7.12 -10.97 9.19
CA ASN A 13 7.47 -11.23 7.80
C ASN A 13 8.04 -9.99 7.09
N HIS A 14 7.64 -8.76 7.46
CA HIS A 14 8.21 -7.52 6.94
C HIS A 14 9.61 -7.32 7.48
N THR A 15 9.78 -7.44 8.80
CA THR A 15 11.07 -7.30 9.46
C THR A 15 12.10 -8.28 8.90
N ASN A 16 11.76 -9.57 8.80
CA ASN A 16 12.68 -10.59 8.31
C ASN A 16 13.01 -10.43 6.81
N PHE A 17 12.06 -9.98 5.99
CA PHE A 17 12.35 -9.68 4.59
C PHE A 17 13.26 -8.46 4.46
N LEU A 18 12.97 -7.37 5.18
CA LEU A 18 13.76 -6.14 5.12
C LEU A 18 15.17 -6.30 5.71
N ASN A 19 15.32 -7.17 6.72
CA ASN A 19 16.62 -7.53 7.28
C ASN A 19 17.38 -8.56 6.43
N ARG A 20 16.83 -9.00 5.30
CA ARG A 20 17.43 -10.01 4.39
C ARG A 20 17.61 -11.40 5.01
N GLU A 21 16.83 -11.72 6.04
CA GLU A 21 16.74 -13.06 6.64
C GLU A 21 15.91 -14.02 5.78
N THR A 22 15.14 -13.48 4.84
CA THR A 22 14.38 -14.27 3.86
C THR A 22 14.58 -13.75 2.44
N LEU A 23 14.62 -14.69 1.49
CA LEU A 23 14.65 -14.37 0.07
C LEU A 23 13.31 -13.82 -0.42
N MET A 24 12.19 -14.32 0.11
CA MET A 24 10.85 -13.93 -0.30
C MET A 24 9.84 -14.08 0.83
N THR A 25 8.75 -13.34 0.74
CA THR A 25 7.61 -13.39 1.67
C THR A 25 6.30 -13.20 0.92
N ILE A 26 5.25 -13.87 1.42
CA ILE A 26 3.90 -13.74 0.87
C ILE A 26 3.17 -12.66 1.67
N ASN A 27 2.55 -11.71 0.96
CA ASN A 27 1.68 -10.69 1.54
C ASN A 27 0.37 -10.61 0.75
N SER A 28 -0.73 -10.36 1.47
CA SER A 28 -2.04 -10.09 0.86
C SER A 28 -2.25 -8.62 0.48
N THR A 29 -1.24 -7.76 0.72
CA THR A 29 -1.26 -6.32 0.44
C THR A 29 0.11 -5.84 -0.04
N MET A 30 0.20 -4.62 -0.56
CA MET A 30 1.45 -3.97 -0.97
C MET A 30 2.22 -3.32 0.19
N SER A 31 2.17 -3.89 1.40
CA SER A 31 2.73 -3.25 2.60
C SER A 31 4.25 -3.00 2.55
N ILE A 32 5.05 -3.98 2.10
CA ILE A 32 6.52 -3.83 1.99
C ILE A 32 6.90 -2.84 0.88
N PRO A 33 6.40 -2.97 -0.37
CA PRO A 33 6.77 -2.03 -1.42
C PRO A 33 6.35 -0.59 -1.07
N VAL A 34 5.17 -0.40 -0.46
CA VAL A 34 4.73 0.92 -0.01
C VAL A 34 5.61 1.49 1.10
N TYR A 35 6.19 0.64 1.96
CA TYR A 35 7.14 1.07 2.99
C TYR A 35 8.48 1.51 2.39
N GLN A 36 8.96 0.80 1.36
CA GLN A 36 10.26 1.08 0.74
C GLN A 36 10.22 2.08 -0.42
N LYS A 37 9.05 2.54 -0.85
CA LYS A 37 8.88 3.39 -2.05
C LYS A 37 9.67 4.71 -2.07
N GLU A 38 10.13 5.19 -0.91
CA GLU A 38 10.91 6.43 -0.82
C GLU A 38 12.42 6.21 -1.08
N ASP A 39 12.90 4.97 -0.98
CA ASP A 39 14.26 4.58 -1.39
C ASP A 39 14.17 3.92 -2.77
N GLU A 40 14.36 4.74 -3.82
CA GLU A 40 14.22 4.30 -5.21
C GLU A 40 15.18 3.17 -5.57
N GLU A 41 16.38 3.14 -5.00
CA GLU A 41 17.36 2.09 -5.28
C GLU A 41 16.89 0.75 -4.71
N ILE A 42 16.42 0.73 -3.46
CA ILE A 42 15.85 -0.50 -2.88
C ILE A 42 14.59 -0.91 -3.65
N TYR A 43 13.68 0.03 -3.89
CA TYR A 43 12.39 -0.23 -4.52
C TYR A 43 12.50 -0.70 -5.97
N LEU A 44 13.34 -0.04 -6.77
CA LEU A 44 13.46 -0.29 -8.21
C LEU A 44 14.52 -1.32 -8.57
N ASN A 45 15.53 -1.57 -7.73
CA ASN A 45 16.63 -2.46 -8.12
C ASN A 45 16.83 -3.66 -7.18
N GLN A 46 16.39 -3.59 -5.93
CA GLN A 46 16.68 -4.63 -4.92
C GLN A 46 15.45 -5.41 -4.43
N MET A 47 14.25 -5.02 -4.86
CA MET A 47 13.02 -5.78 -4.57
C MET A 47 12.15 -5.97 -5.79
N ARG A 48 11.38 -7.06 -5.81
CA ARG A 48 10.40 -7.35 -6.85
C ARG A 48 9.14 -7.94 -6.24
N THR A 49 8.00 -7.61 -6.83
CA THR A 49 6.73 -8.30 -6.62
C THR A 49 6.46 -9.12 -7.87
N ILE A 50 6.27 -10.43 -7.69
CA ILE A 50 6.00 -11.39 -8.77
C ILE A 50 4.67 -12.10 -8.48
N GLU A 51 4.05 -12.64 -9.52
CA GLU A 51 2.90 -13.53 -9.36
C GLU A 51 3.31 -14.85 -8.69
N PHE A 52 2.33 -15.60 -8.18
CA PHE A 52 2.59 -16.95 -7.70
C PHE A 52 2.98 -17.87 -8.86
N PRO A 53 3.86 -18.85 -8.63
CA PRO A 53 4.15 -19.86 -9.64
C PRO A 53 2.89 -20.67 -9.97
N ASN A 54 2.89 -21.28 -11.15
CA ASN A 54 1.84 -22.23 -11.54
C ASN A 54 1.78 -23.42 -10.56
N ASN A 55 0.60 -24.03 -10.46
CA ASN A 55 0.40 -25.28 -9.73
C ASN A 55 1.23 -26.41 -10.35
N PRO A 56 1.45 -27.53 -9.62
CA PRO A 56 2.21 -28.68 -10.14
C PRO A 56 1.66 -29.27 -11.45
N ASN A 57 0.37 -29.09 -11.73
CA ASN A 57 -0.27 -29.53 -12.97
C ASN A 57 -0.14 -28.52 -14.13
N GLY A 58 0.55 -27.39 -13.94
CA GLY A 58 0.77 -26.34 -14.94
C GLY A 58 -0.28 -25.22 -14.93
N ASP A 59 -1.41 -25.38 -14.24
CA ASP A 59 -2.47 -24.37 -14.21
C ASP A 59 -2.12 -23.17 -13.30
N LYS A 60 -2.80 -22.03 -13.53
CA LYS A 60 -2.67 -20.87 -12.66
C LYS A 60 -3.16 -21.17 -11.24
N PRO A 61 -2.50 -20.62 -10.20
CA PRO A 61 -2.94 -20.80 -8.82
C PRO A 61 -4.27 -20.08 -8.58
N ARG A 62 -5.08 -20.61 -7.67
CA ARG A 62 -6.26 -19.91 -7.17
C ARG A 62 -5.84 -18.89 -6.12
N TYR A 63 -6.17 -17.63 -6.36
CA TYR A 63 -5.88 -16.54 -5.43
C TYR A 63 -6.98 -16.43 -4.37
N LEU A 64 -6.57 -16.32 -3.11
CA LEU A 64 -7.45 -15.86 -2.03
C LEU A 64 -7.45 -14.33 -2.02
N ILE A 65 -8.63 -13.73 -2.16
CA ILE A 65 -8.80 -12.29 -2.08
C ILE A 65 -9.56 -11.92 -0.81
N SER A 66 -9.13 -10.84 -0.15
CA SER A 66 -9.86 -10.25 0.98
C SER A 66 -10.57 -8.99 0.52
N ILE A 67 -11.90 -8.99 0.58
CA ILE A 67 -12.73 -7.84 0.21
C ILE A 67 -13.12 -7.11 1.50
N LYS A 68 -12.95 -5.78 1.51
CA LYS A 68 -13.42 -4.91 2.60
C LYS A 68 -14.76 -4.34 2.18
N GLN A 69 -15.83 -4.79 2.83
CA GLN A 69 -17.21 -4.40 2.49
C GLN A 69 -17.78 -3.51 3.61
N PRO A 70 -18.35 -2.35 3.28
CA PRO A 70 -19.15 -1.61 4.25
C PRO A 70 -20.47 -2.33 4.49
N ILE A 71 -20.97 -2.28 5.73
CA ILE A 71 -22.28 -2.82 6.11
C ILE A 71 -23.15 -1.73 6.72
N ILE A 72 -24.45 -1.79 6.46
CA ILE A 72 -25.47 -0.96 7.13
C ILE A 72 -26.37 -1.92 7.90
N PHE A 73 -26.44 -1.77 9.21
CA PHE A 73 -27.34 -2.57 10.04
C PHE A 73 -28.80 -2.21 9.75
N THR A 74 -29.65 -3.24 9.66
CA THR A 74 -31.09 -3.09 9.40
C THR A 74 -31.81 -2.31 10.50
N SER A 75 -31.32 -2.39 11.74
CA SER A 75 -31.81 -1.65 12.91
C SER A 75 -31.30 -0.20 13.00
N SER A 76 -30.54 0.28 12.00
CA SER A 76 -30.00 1.63 12.03
C SER A 76 -31.11 2.68 11.98
N ALA A 77 -31.15 3.56 12.99
CA ALA A 77 -32.05 4.72 13.04
C ALA A 77 -31.83 5.70 11.86
N ASN A 78 -30.65 5.68 11.22
CA ASN A 78 -30.25 6.61 10.16
C ASN A 78 -29.90 5.89 8.85
N SER A 79 -30.62 4.82 8.52
CA SER A 79 -30.31 3.97 7.36
C SER A 79 -30.28 4.72 6.02
N LYS A 80 -31.13 5.73 5.83
CA LYS A 80 -31.15 6.58 4.62
C LYS A 80 -29.84 7.36 4.47
N LEU A 81 -29.43 8.09 5.52
CA LEU A 81 -28.20 8.87 5.51
C LEU A 81 -26.95 7.98 5.36
N ALA A 82 -26.95 6.80 5.98
CA ALA A 82 -25.88 5.83 5.81
C ALA A 82 -25.73 5.40 4.34
N LYS A 83 -26.84 5.16 3.64
CA LYS A 83 -26.83 4.83 2.20
C LYS A 83 -26.33 6.01 1.36
N GLU A 84 -26.74 7.23 1.66
CA GLU A 84 -26.25 8.44 0.97
C GLU A 84 -24.74 8.63 1.17
N CYS A 85 -24.25 8.44 2.40
CA CYS A 85 -22.83 8.50 2.73
C CYS A 85 -22.01 7.44 1.97
N LEU A 86 -22.46 6.18 1.96
CA LEU A 86 -21.79 5.13 1.19
C LEU A 86 -21.84 5.41 -0.32
N SER A 87 -22.97 5.92 -0.83
CA SER A 87 -23.12 6.29 -2.24
C SER A 87 -22.14 7.40 -2.63
N TYR A 88 -21.97 8.41 -1.78
CA TYR A 88 -20.96 9.46 -1.94
C TYR A 88 -19.53 8.88 -1.92
N LEU A 89 -19.20 8.04 -0.93
CA LEU A 89 -17.86 7.47 -0.78
C LEU A 89 -17.42 6.63 -2.00
N ILE A 90 -18.33 5.86 -2.60
CA ILE A 90 -18.01 4.98 -3.75
C ILE A 90 -17.97 5.70 -5.11
N GLN A 91 -18.22 7.02 -5.14
CA GLN A 91 -17.97 7.83 -6.34
C GLN A 91 -16.48 7.80 -6.66
N THR A 92 -16.14 7.77 -7.95
CA THR A 92 -14.76 7.53 -8.42
C THR A 92 -13.75 8.51 -7.82
N ASP A 93 -14.08 9.80 -7.74
CA ASP A 93 -13.18 10.82 -7.18
C ASP A 93 -12.97 10.65 -5.67
N ASN A 94 -14.05 10.41 -4.92
CA ASN A 94 -13.99 10.23 -3.47
C ASN A 94 -13.26 8.94 -3.10
N LEU A 95 -13.57 7.84 -3.79
CA LEU A 95 -12.89 6.56 -3.59
C LEU A 95 -11.42 6.65 -4.02
N GLY A 96 -11.11 7.38 -5.09
CA GLY A 96 -9.74 7.64 -5.52
C GLY A 96 -8.91 8.36 -4.45
N LEU A 97 -9.49 9.37 -3.79
CA LEU A 97 -8.83 10.05 -2.66
C LEU A 97 -8.59 9.10 -1.49
N TYR A 98 -9.57 8.27 -1.13
CA TYR A 98 -9.41 7.27 -0.09
C TYR A 98 -8.28 6.27 -0.41
N ILE A 99 -8.22 5.77 -1.65
CA ILE A 99 -7.17 4.83 -2.08
C ILE A 99 -5.80 5.50 -2.07
N LYS A 100 -5.69 6.76 -2.52
CA LYS A 100 -4.45 7.54 -2.45
C LYS A 100 -3.99 7.72 -1.01
N GLY A 101 -4.91 8.04 -0.09
CA GLY A 101 -4.65 8.12 1.35
C GLY A 101 -4.19 6.79 1.95
N SER A 102 -4.73 5.67 1.45
CA SER A 102 -4.28 4.32 1.81
C SER A 102 -2.93 3.91 1.21
N LYS A 103 -2.27 4.82 0.47
CA LYS A 103 -1.00 4.62 -0.24
C LYS A 103 -1.05 3.44 -1.22
N GLY A 104 -2.21 3.16 -1.82
CA GLY A 104 -2.37 2.05 -2.77
C GLY A 104 -2.23 0.66 -2.14
N ARG A 105 -2.40 0.53 -0.81
CA ARG A 105 -2.36 -0.78 -0.14
C ARG A 105 -3.48 -1.72 -0.57
N TYR A 106 -4.58 -1.17 -1.06
CA TYR A 106 -5.75 -1.89 -1.54
C TYR A 106 -6.04 -1.53 -2.99
N PHE A 107 -6.40 -2.53 -3.78
CA PHE A 107 -6.82 -2.33 -5.16
C PHE A 107 -8.29 -1.87 -5.21
N PRO A 108 -8.63 -0.88 -6.06
CA PRO A 108 -10.03 -0.52 -6.30
C PRO A 108 -10.80 -1.67 -6.95
N LEU A 109 -12.08 -1.81 -6.59
CA LEU A 109 -13.00 -2.73 -7.28
C LEU A 109 -13.44 -2.19 -8.65
N LYS A 110 -13.48 -0.86 -8.81
CA LYS A 110 -13.79 -0.20 -10.08
C LYS A 110 -12.52 0.05 -10.87
N LYS A 111 -12.44 -0.50 -12.09
CA LYS A 111 -11.27 -0.35 -12.99
C LYS A 111 -10.90 1.13 -13.20
N GLU A 112 -11.88 1.98 -13.43
CA GLU A 112 -11.72 3.42 -13.64
C GLU A 112 -11.02 4.16 -12.49
N THR A 113 -11.14 3.65 -11.26
CA THR A 113 -10.48 4.25 -10.09
C THR A 113 -8.99 3.88 -10.02
N GLY A 114 -8.58 2.77 -10.65
CA GLY A 114 -7.19 2.29 -10.67
C GLY A 114 -6.36 2.73 -11.88
N ASP A 115 -7.01 3.11 -12.99
CA ASP A 115 -6.37 3.40 -14.28
C ASP A 115 -5.94 4.87 -14.45
N ARG A 116 -5.99 5.67 -13.38
CA ARG A 116 -5.38 7.01 -13.42
C ARG A 116 -3.87 6.85 -13.32
N ARG A 117 -3.19 6.71 -14.47
CA ARG A 117 -1.81 7.17 -14.61
C ARG A 117 -1.75 8.55 -13.94
N GLN A 118 -0.91 8.70 -12.92
CA GLN A 118 -0.81 9.95 -12.16
C GLN A 118 -0.71 11.10 -13.16
N PRO A 119 -1.64 12.07 -13.18
CA PRO A 119 -1.39 13.27 -13.95
C PRO A 119 -0.12 13.90 -13.37
N THR A 120 0.90 14.05 -14.21
CA THR A 120 2.10 14.82 -13.87
C THR A 120 1.64 16.17 -13.31
N PRO A 121 2.18 16.64 -12.16
CA PRO A 121 1.85 17.96 -11.65
C PRO A 121 2.08 19.00 -12.76
N ASN A 122 1.07 19.81 -13.04
CA ASN A 122 1.18 20.89 -13.99
C ASN A 122 2.10 21.97 -13.34
N PRO A 123 3.27 22.30 -13.92
CA PRO A 123 4.22 23.26 -13.32
C PRO A 123 3.60 24.65 -13.10
N SER A 124 2.48 24.92 -13.76
CA SER A 124 1.78 26.20 -13.81
C SER A 124 1.08 26.59 -12.50
N GLN A 125 1.03 25.72 -11.47
CA GLN A 125 0.31 25.98 -10.22
C GLN A 125 1.19 26.14 -8.96
N GLU A 126 2.51 26.00 -9.05
CA GLU A 126 3.43 26.19 -7.90
C GLU A 126 3.67 27.66 -7.52
N GLY A 127 3.07 28.63 -8.23
CA GLY A 127 3.40 30.05 -8.07
C GLY A 127 2.53 30.90 -7.14
N LYS A 128 1.46 30.39 -6.52
CA LYS A 128 0.48 31.27 -5.84
C LYS A 128 -0.09 30.74 -4.52
N THR A 129 0.77 30.49 -3.53
CA THR A 129 0.44 30.66 -2.09
C THR A 129 1.71 30.50 -1.24
N GLY A 130 2.65 31.44 -1.38
CA GLY A 130 3.81 31.55 -0.49
C GLY A 130 3.44 32.18 0.84
N GLY A 131 2.78 31.43 1.72
CA GLY A 131 2.62 31.76 3.15
C GLY A 131 3.79 31.21 3.96
N LYS A 132 4.67 32.10 4.41
CA LYS A 132 5.88 31.82 5.18
C LYS A 132 5.52 31.20 6.54
N LEU A 133 5.92 29.94 6.79
CA LEU A 133 6.03 29.39 8.14
C LEU A 133 7.42 28.75 8.29
N HIS A 134 8.27 29.41 9.07
CA HIS A 134 9.50 28.86 9.60
C HIS A 134 9.16 27.69 10.54
N GLY A 135 9.89 26.59 10.37
CA GLY A 135 9.84 25.44 11.25
C GLY A 135 11.02 24.53 10.94
N ASP A 136 12.18 24.86 11.50
CA ASP A 136 13.34 23.98 11.51
C ASP A 136 12.96 22.63 12.14
N SER A 137 12.98 21.57 11.33
CA SER A 137 13.04 20.21 11.83
C SER A 137 14.03 19.43 10.98
N GLN A 138 15.31 19.63 11.28
CA GLN A 138 16.34 18.69 10.88
C GLN A 138 16.05 17.36 11.59
N ARG A 139 15.56 16.36 10.85
CA ARG A 139 15.65 14.96 11.31
C ARG A 139 17.07 14.47 11.05
N PRO A 140 17.75 13.86 12.04
CA PRO A 140 19.06 13.30 11.81
C PRO A 140 18.96 12.10 10.85
N ALA A 141 19.91 12.03 9.92
CA ALA A 141 20.07 10.88 9.03
C ALA A 141 20.37 9.61 9.85
N ALA A 142 19.73 8.50 9.49
CA ALA A 142 20.01 7.19 10.09
C ALA A 142 21.46 6.76 9.80
N PRO A 143 22.17 6.12 10.76
CA PRO A 143 23.55 5.69 10.53
C PRO A 143 23.61 4.55 9.51
N ARG A 144 24.49 4.66 8.50
CA ARG A 144 24.84 3.54 7.63
C ARG A 144 25.58 2.48 8.44
N LEU A 145 25.03 1.27 8.54
CA LEU A 145 25.74 0.12 9.07
C LEU A 145 26.94 -0.19 8.14
N ARG A 146 28.15 -0.17 8.70
CA ARG A 146 29.36 -0.67 8.02
C ARG A 146 29.30 -2.19 7.95
N SER A 147 29.60 -2.74 6.79
CA SER A 147 29.80 -4.18 6.61
C SER A 147 31.04 -4.66 7.40
N PRO A 148 31.00 -5.83 8.06
CA PRO A 148 32.17 -6.40 8.70
C PRO A 148 33.17 -6.94 7.67
N LYS A 149 34.45 -6.91 8.03
CA LYS A 149 35.58 -7.48 7.26
C LYS A 149 35.57 -9.00 7.30
#